data_AF-A0A0G0LMG3-F1
#
_entry.id   AF-A0A0G0LMG3-F1
#
_cell.length_a   1.000
_cell.length_b   1.000
_cell.length_c   1.000
_cell.angle_alpha   90.00
_cell.angle_beta   90.00
_cell.angle_gamma   90.00
#
_symmetry.space_group_name_H-M   'P 1'
#
loop_
_entity.id
_entity.type
_entity.pdbx_description
1 polymer ?
#
loop_
_entity_poly.entity_id
_entity_poly.type
_entity_poly.pdbx_seq_one_letter_code
_entity_poly.pdbx_strand_id
1 'polypeptide(L)'
;MTQQDKSDKPKEETLRDNVKPQGRIVPEGEERLKYFSQICFRGANQIRKYLKMGESGYRYAAPQAHQHLRDYYLYGVLDEIEKSGLAMLNFSDFILGGEGNSVAKTEENDRITRNIYSAAVDQLSLWSRKLTEILVDVISFKTLSNEEPYFRHFMLVTELKRKRKLFQDFKTYHACTSENLLFQISDLEKEINALLPLLDPTNVWCVRLHKDGSIGIRLTSFEDRLKNILPHLNSDQRLAIGDSYQPFSKISSNLHPSIGDVDYRVNMKTVDAHYMHTGILAAHILVVIKIILGKKPRGFVGQLSRIFKENKYPRNLYKQKNKPPIKIGDFVIAYNDLAEVVAINISKFGQKSFRVRFLEKEPLPNMREDEFPAQYVHLYQKRSVLTKQVREILKKDTPDLKIDNHKIVKAVRTSILHMWSEVGFKEFAFGQREQGIKKMGDYLAKSKEMRKVKARQ
;
A
#
# COMPACT_ATOMS: atom_id res chain seq x y z
N MET A 1 -26.44 -26.08 54.15
CA MET A 1 -26.27 -27.42 53.54
C MET A 1 -27.14 -27.48 52.29
N THR A 2 -26.78 -27.99 51.10
CA THR A 2 -25.49 -28.16 50.37
C THR A 2 -25.85 -28.72 48.98
N GLN A 3 -25.18 -28.44 47.85
CA GLN A 3 -23.99 -27.62 47.58
C GLN A 3 -24.05 -27.05 46.13
N GLN A 4 -23.06 -26.25 45.74
CA GLN A 4 -22.71 -25.87 44.36
C GLN A 4 -22.18 -27.06 43.54
N ASP A 5 -22.38 -27.03 42.23
CA ASP A 5 -21.33 -27.44 41.28
C ASP A 5 -21.32 -26.52 40.05
N LYS A 6 -20.14 -26.00 39.69
CA LYS A 6 -19.93 -25.07 38.56
C LYS A 6 -18.79 -25.60 37.70
N SER A 7 -19.12 -26.06 36.50
CA SER A 7 -18.12 -26.46 35.50
C SER A 7 -17.78 -25.30 34.55
N ASP A 8 -16.86 -24.44 34.97
CA ASP A 8 -16.28 -23.42 34.10
C ASP A 8 -15.36 -24.08 33.04
N LYS A 9 -15.84 -24.14 31.79
CA LYS A 9 -14.99 -24.42 30.62
C LYS A 9 -14.42 -23.11 30.07
N PRO A 10 -13.08 -22.96 29.98
CA PRO A 10 -12.50 -21.77 29.37
C PRO A 10 -12.77 -21.74 27.86
N LYS A 11 -13.30 -20.62 27.35
CA LYS A 11 -13.42 -20.38 25.92
C LYS A 11 -12.04 -20.03 25.35
N GLU A 12 -11.52 -20.89 24.47
CA GLU A 12 -10.35 -20.55 23.65
C GLU A 12 -10.70 -19.40 22.70
N GLU A 13 -10.21 -18.20 23.00
CA GLU A 13 -10.33 -17.03 22.13
C GLU A 13 -9.23 -17.08 21.06
N THR A 14 -9.45 -17.87 20.01
CA THR A 14 -8.52 -17.95 18.87
C THR A 14 -8.51 -16.64 18.09
N LEU A 15 -7.36 -15.95 18.11
CA LEU A 15 -7.06 -14.71 17.38
C LEU A 15 -7.02 -14.91 15.85
N ARG A 16 -8.20 -15.10 15.23
CA ARG A 16 -8.44 -14.80 13.80
C ARG A 16 -9.84 -14.17 13.64
N ASP A 17 -9.82 -12.95 13.10
CA ASP A 17 -10.91 -12.24 12.42
C ASP A 17 -12.28 -12.12 13.12
N ASN A 18 -12.59 -10.89 13.57
CA ASN A 18 -13.87 -10.23 13.29
C ASN A 18 -13.85 -8.75 13.73
N VAL A 19 -13.03 -7.92 13.08
CA VAL A 19 -13.31 -6.46 13.06
C VAL A 19 -14.44 -6.23 12.06
N LYS A 20 -15.67 -6.60 12.44
CA LYS A 20 -16.86 -6.26 11.65
C LYS A 20 -16.96 -4.73 11.59
N PRO A 21 -17.03 -4.12 10.39
CA PRO A 21 -17.21 -2.68 10.27
C PRO A 21 -18.57 -2.30 10.84
N GLN A 22 -18.58 -1.66 12.02
CA GLN A 22 -19.81 -1.15 12.62
C GLN A 22 -20.35 0.03 11.79
N GLY A 23 -21.57 -0.10 11.28
CA GLY A 23 -22.43 1.06 11.03
C GLY A 23 -22.47 1.65 9.61
N ARG A 24 -22.52 0.81 8.56
CA ARG A 24 -23.30 1.07 7.33
C ARG A 24 -23.34 -0.19 6.47
N ILE A 25 -24.48 -0.44 5.82
CA ILE A 25 -24.57 -1.45 4.76
C ILE A 25 -23.62 -0.99 3.64
N VAL A 26 -22.53 -1.74 3.44
CA VAL A 26 -21.72 -1.60 2.23
C VAL A 26 -22.55 -2.27 1.14
N PRO A 27 -22.85 -1.59 0.02
CA PRO A 27 -23.54 -2.26 -1.08
C PRO A 27 -22.70 -3.43 -1.56
N GLU A 28 -23.32 -4.58 -1.81
CA GLU A 28 -22.66 -5.80 -2.31
C GLU A 28 -23.01 -6.02 -3.80
N GLY A 29 -22.28 -6.92 -4.48
CA GLY A 29 -22.52 -7.22 -5.90
C GLY A 29 -22.51 -5.99 -6.82
N GLU A 30 -23.54 -5.86 -7.66
CA GLU A 30 -23.69 -4.78 -8.65
C GLU A 30 -23.66 -3.39 -8.01
N GLU A 31 -24.40 -3.18 -6.91
CA GLU A 31 -24.50 -1.86 -6.27
C GLU A 31 -23.13 -1.35 -5.80
N ARG A 32 -22.24 -2.27 -5.39
CA ARG A 32 -20.85 -1.96 -4.99
C ARG A 32 -20.06 -1.38 -6.18
N LEU A 33 -20.09 -2.09 -7.30
CA LEU A 33 -19.34 -1.74 -8.51
C LEU A 33 -19.86 -0.41 -9.09
N LYS A 34 -21.19 -0.30 -9.17
CA LYS A 34 -21.92 0.92 -9.56
C LYS A 34 -21.61 2.12 -8.66
N TYR A 35 -21.45 1.92 -7.36
CA TYR A 35 -21.02 2.98 -6.45
C TYR A 35 -19.60 3.46 -6.77
N PHE A 36 -18.66 2.53 -6.98
CA PHE A 36 -17.27 2.87 -7.30
C PHE A 36 -17.09 3.56 -8.67
N SER A 37 -17.81 3.16 -9.71
CA SER A 37 -17.80 3.89 -10.99
C SER A 37 -18.49 5.26 -10.86
N GLN A 38 -19.60 5.36 -10.10
CA GLN A 38 -20.27 6.64 -9.81
C GLN A 38 -19.39 7.64 -9.03
N ILE A 39 -18.41 7.19 -8.23
CA ILE A 39 -17.46 8.09 -7.57
C ILE A 39 -16.81 9.02 -8.59
N CYS A 40 -16.36 8.46 -9.72
CA CYS A 40 -15.68 9.19 -10.77
C CYS A 40 -16.61 10.26 -11.37
N PHE A 41 -17.76 9.85 -11.91
CA PHE A 41 -18.67 10.77 -12.60
C PHE A 41 -19.34 11.79 -11.68
N ARG A 42 -19.92 11.35 -10.55
CA ARG A 42 -20.65 12.25 -9.63
C ARG A 42 -19.69 13.16 -8.87
N GLY A 43 -18.51 12.67 -8.57
CA GLY A 43 -17.43 13.44 -7.97
C GLY A 43 -16.92 14.52 -8.92
N ALA A 44 -16.51 14.14 -10.13
CA ALA A 44 -15.98 15.08 -11.12
C ALA A 44 -17.01 16.15 -11.50
N ASN A 45 -18.25 15.76 -11.84
CA ASN A 45 -19.33 16.70 -12.12
C ASN A 45 -19.66 17.63 -10.94
N GLN A 46 -19.47 17.21 -9.68
CA GLN A 46 -19.59 18.13 -8.54
C GLN A 46 -18.43 19.14 -8.52
N ILE A 47 -17.19 18.71 -8.76
CA ILE A 47 -16.02 19.59 -8.70
C ILE A 47 -15.97 20.55 -9.89
N ARG A 48 -16.34 20.13 -11.11
CA ARG A 48 -16.40 21.01 -12.30
C ARG A 48 -17.23 22.28 -12.03
N LYS A 49 -18.33 22.18 -11.27
CA LYS A 49 -19.18 23.31 -10.85
C LYS A 49 -18.50 24.35 -9.95
N TYR A 50 -17.28 24.08 -9.47
CA TYR A 50 -16.48 25.02 -8.67
C TYR A 50 -15.32 25.65 -9.45
N LEU A 51 -15.02 25.15 -10.66
CA LEU A 51 -13.97 25.67 -11.53
C LEU A 51 -14.52 26.85 -12.35
N LYS A 52 -13.70 27.87 -12.58
CA LYS A 52 -14.00 28.95 -13.54
C LYS A 52 -13.68 28.54 -14.98
N MET A 53 -13.97 27.29 -15.33
CA MET A 53 -13.63 26.69 -16.63
C MET A 53 -14.72 25.71 -17.07
N GLY A 54 -15.13 25.86 -18.33
CA GLY A 54 -16.00 24.90 -19.02
C GLY A 54 -15.29 24.30 -20.23
N GLU A 55 -15.95 23.31 -20.85
CA GLU A 55 -15.39 22.49 -21.93
C GLU A 55 -14.76 23.28 -23.07
N SER A 56 -15.47 24.28 -23.60
CA SER A 56 -14.95 25.13 -24.69
C SER A 56 -13.69 25.90 -24.28
N GLY A 57 -13.58 26.30 -23.02
CA GLY A 57 -12.39 26.97 -22.51
C GLY A 57 -11.20 26.01 -22.42
N TYR A 58 -11.41 24.81 -21.88
CA TYR A 58 -10.36 23.80 -21.72
C TYR A 58 -9.87 23.21 -23.05
N ARG A 59 -10.78 22.94 -23.99
CA ARG A 59 -10.49 22.21 -25.24
C ARG A 59 -9.81 23.04 -26.32
N TYR A 60 -10.15 24.33 -26.44
CA TYR A 60 -9.76 25.15 -27.60
C TYR A 60 -8.64 26.17 -27.32
N ALA A 61 -8.31 26.41 -26.05
CA ALA A 61 -7.19 27.28 -25.66
C ALA A 61 -6.00 26.46 -25.16
N ALA A 62 -4.79 26.90 -25.49
CA ALA A 62 -3.56 26.33 -24.96
C ALA A 62 -3.44 26.67 -23.45
N PRO A 63 -2.87 25.77 -22.61
CA PRO A 63 -2.75 25.99 -21.17
C PRO A 63 -2.22 27.39 -20.80
N GLN A 64 -1.18 27.84 -21.52
CA GLN A 64 -0.45 29.08 -21.29
C GLN A 64 -1.35 30.33 -21.37
N ALA A 65 -2.37 30.29 -22.23
CA ALA A 65 -3.31 31.39 -22.47
C ALA A 65 -4.30 31.60 -21.31
N HIS A 66 -4.40 30.68 -20.35
CA HIS A 66 -5.30 30.82 -19.21
C HIS A 66 -4.68 31.64 -18.09
N GLN A 67 -5.46 32.59 -17.55
CA GLN A 67 -5.10 33.33 -16.33
C GLN A 67 -5.23 32.46 -15.06
N HIS A 68 -6.09 31.44 -15.09
CA HIS A 68 -6.34 30.50 -13.99
C HIS A 68 -5.93 29.08 -14.39
N LEU A 69 -4.62 28.85 -14.47
CA LEU A 69 -4.00 27.57 -14.78
C LEU A 69 -4.23 26.51 -13.70
N ARG A 70 -4.44 26.90 -12.43
CA ARG A 70 -4.96 25.97 -11.42
C ARG A 70 -6.25 25.31 -11.89
N ASP A 71 -7.23 26.12 -12.29
CA ASP A 71 -8.55 25.61 -12.69
C ASP A 71 -8.44 24.79 -14.00
N TYR A 72 -7.51 25.13 -14.90
CA TYR A 72 -7.18 24.34 -16.10
C TYR A 72 -6.61 22.96 -15.76
N TYR A 73 -5.55 22.90 -14.94
CA TYR A 73 -4.93 21.65 -14.51
C TYR A 73 -5.95 20.75 -13.80
N LEU A 74 -6.75 21.33 -12.90
CA LEU A 74 -7.80 20.60 -12.19
C LEU A 74 -8.88 20.07 -13.15
N TYR A 75 -9.28 20.82 -14.18
CA TYR A 75 -10.23 20.34 -15.20
C TYR A 75 -9.69 19.08 -15.91
N GLY A 76 -8.43 19.11 -16.36
CA GLY A 76 -7.78 17.96 -16.99
C GLY A 76 -7.59 16.75 -16.06
N VAL A 77 -7.42 16.97 -14.75
CA VAL A 77 -7.45 15.88 -13.76
C VAL A 77 -8.85 15.25 -13.65
N LEU A 78 -9.91 16.04 -13.73
CA LEU A 78 -11.29 15.53 -13.71
C LEU A 78 -11.62 14.72 -14.97
N ASP A 79 -11.06 15.08 -16.12
CA ASP A 79 -11.15 14.26 -17.36
C ASP A 79 -10.55 12.88 -17.17
N GLU A 80 -9.35 12.76 -16.59
CA GLU A 80 -8.72 11.45 -16.33
C GLU A 80 -9.49 10.62 -15.29
N ILE A 81 -10.14 11.28 -14.31
CA ILE A 81 -11.07 10.61 -13.39
C ILE A 81 -12.29 10.07 -14.16
N GLU A 82 -12.96 10.87 -15.00
CA GLU A 82 -14.13 10.43 -15.76
C GLU A 82 -13.79 9.32 -16.77
N LYS A 83 -12.62 9.39 -17.43
CA LYS A 83 -12.11 8.31 -18.29
C LYS A 83 -11.86 7.02 -17.51
N SER A 84 -11.32 7.10 -16.29
CA SER A 84 -11.18 5.92 -15.42
C SER A 84 -12.56 5.35 -15.01
N GLY A 85 -13.54 6.23 -14.78
CA GLY A 85 -14.94 5.84 -14.52
C GLY A 85 -15.58 5.10 -15.70
N LEU A 86 -15.32 5.54 -16.94
CA LEU A 86 -15.80 4.85 -18.15
C LEU A 86 -15.18 3.46 -18.28
N ALA A 87 -13.86 3.33 -18.05
CA ALA A 87 -13.22 2.02 -18.02
C ALA A 87 -13.82 1.12 -16.92
N MET A 88 -14.10 1.67 -15.74
CA MET A 88 -14.76 0.93 -14.64
C MET A 88 -16.22 0.54 -14.95
N LEU A 89 -16.93 1.22 -15.86
CA LEU A 89 -18.23 0.71 -16.33
C LEU A 89 -18.04 -0.51 -17.22
N ASN A 90 -17.07 -0.49 -18.14
CA ASN A 90 -16.79 -1.65 -19.00
C ASN A 90 -16.36 -2.90 -18.21
N PHE A 91 -15.72 -2.72 -17.04
CA PHE A 91 -15.31 -3.83 -16.17
C PHE A 91 -16.36 -4.28 -15.14
N SER A 92 -17.44 -3.53 -14.87
CA SER A 92 -18.45 -4.01 -13.90
C SER A 92 -19.13 -5.28 -14.38
N ASP A 93 -19.52 -5.30 -15.66
CA ASP A 93 -20.27 -6.39 -16.26
C ASP A 93 -19.41 -7.64 -16.39
N PHE A 94 -18.11 -7.45 -16.68
CA PHE A 94 -17.10 -8.51 -16.66
C PHE A 94 -16.92 -9.15 -15.27
N ILE A 95 -16.90 -8.34 -14.20
CA ILE A 95 -16.78 -8.86 -12.83
C ILE A 95 -18.05 -9.61 -12.44
N LEU A 96 -19.24 -9.07 -12.73
CA LEU A 96 -20.53 -9.69 -12.42
C LEU A 96 -20.75 -11.01 -13.20
N GLY A 97 -20.37 -11.06 -14.47
CA GLY A 97 -20.48 -12.26 -15.30
C GLY A 97 -19.49 -13.38 -14.96
N GLY A 98 -18.47 -13.09 -14.13
CA GLY A 98 -17.42 -14.06 -13.78
C GLY A 98 -17.77 -15.06 -12.68
N GLU A 99 -18.89 -14.88 -11.96
CA GLU A 99 -19.27 -15.67 -10.78
C GLU A 99 -20.21 -16.86 -11.06
N GLY A 100 -20.16 -17.48 -12.27
CA GLY A 100 -21.16 -18.52 -12.62
C GLY A 100 -20.70 -19.70 -13.49
N ASN A 101 -19.74 -19.54 -14.39
CA ASN A 101 -19.48 -20.57 -15.41
C ASN A 101 -18.42 -21.60 -14.98
N SER A 102 -18.87 -22.73 -14.43
CA SER A 102 -18.04 -23.90 -14.15
C SER A 102 -17.65 -24.64 -15.45
N VAL A 103 -16.75 -24.05 -16.22
CA VAL A 103 -16.12 -24.74 -17.37
C VAL A 103 -15.26 -25.89 -16.83
N ALA A 104 -15.20 -27.01 -17.57
CA ALA A 104 -14.35 -28.14 -17.19
C ALA A 104 -12.87 -27.68 -17.06
N LYS A 105 -12.22 -28.07 -15.97
CA LYS A 105 -10.80 -27.74 -15.73
C LYS A 105 -9.92 -28.50 -16.73
N THR A 106 -9.47 -27.79 -17.76
CA THR A 106 -8.46 -28.24 -18.71
C THR A 106 -7.32 -27.23 -18.72
N GLU A 107 -6.12 -27.66 -19.08
CA GLU A 107 -4.95 -26.76 -19.20
C GLU A 107 -5.24 -25.58 -20.14
N GLU A 108 -5.98 -25.82 -21.22
CA GLU A 108 -6.41 -24.79 -22.15
C GLU A 108 -7.35 -23.76 -21.50
N ASN A 109 -8.37 -24.23 -20.77
CA ASN A 109 -9.32 -23.34 -20.09
C ASN A 109 -8.66 -22.53 -18.97
N ASP A 110 -7.73 -23.14 -18.22
CA ASP A 110 -6.95 -22.46 -17.19
C ASP A 110 -6.02 -21.40 -17.80
N ARG A 111 -5.34 -21.72 -18.92
CA ARG A 111 -4.52 -20.77 -19.69
C ARG A 111 -5.34 -19.59 -20.21
N ILE A 112 -6.49 -19.84 -20.83
CA ILE A 112 -7.38 -18.81 -21.35
C ILE A 112 -7.91 -17.93 -20.22
N THR A 113 -8.40 -18.53 -19.13
CA THR A 113 -8.91 -17.84 -17.95
C THR A 113 -7.84 -16.93 -17.33
N ARG A 114 -6.62 -17.44 -17.13
CA ARG A 114 -5.47 -16.64 -16.66
C ARG A 114 -5.21 -15.46 -17.58
N ASN A 115 -5.15 -15.67 -18.89
CA ASN A 115 -4.88 -14.61 -19.86
C ASN A 115 -5.96 -13.52 -19.85
N ILE A 116 -7.24 -13.89 -19.75
CA ILE A 116 -8.37 -12.96 -19.63
C ILE A 116 -8.21 -12.09 -18.37
N TYR A 117 -7.96 -12.70 -17.20
CA TYR A 117 -7.79 -11.95 -15.95
C TYR A 117 -6.53 -11.08 -15.95
N SER A 118 -5.42 -11.55 -16.52
CA SER A 118 -4.20 -10.74 -16.70
C SER A 118 -4.47 -9.51 -17.56
N ALA A 119 -5.11 -9.67 -18.74
CA ALA A 119 -5.44 -8.55 -19.61
C ALA A 119 -6.38 -7.52 -18.95
N ALA A 120 -7.32 -7.97 -18.10
CA ALA A 120 -8.16 -7.08 -17.31
C ALA A 120 -7.35 -6.32 -16.23
N VAL A 121 -6.43 -7.02 -15.54
CA VAL A 121 -5.51 -6.40 -14.57
C VAL A 121 -4.59 -5.37 -15.23
N ASP A 122 -4.06 -5.64 -16.42
CA ASP A 122 -3.18 -4.72 -17.15
C ASP A 122 -3.91 -3.42 -17.53
N GLN A 123 -5.13 -3.54 -18.05
CA GLN A 123 -5.99 -2.40 -18.39
C GLN A 123 -6.41 -1.58 -17.17
N LEU A 124 -6.78 -2.23 -16.04
CA LEU A 124 -7.07 -1.52 -14.80
C LEU A 124 -5.81 -0.88 -14.19
N SER A 125 -4.64 -1.51 -14.37
CA SER A 125 -3.34 -0.99 -13.92
C SER A 125 -2.96 0.31 -14.62
N LEU A 126 -3.37 0.51 -15.87
CA LEU A 126 -3.20 1.80 -16.58
C LEU A 126 -3.88 2.96 -15.82
N TRP A 127 -5.12 2.74 -15.38
CA TRP A 127 -5.88 3.75 -14.65
C TRP A 127 -5.38 3.92 -13.21
N SER A 128 -5.11 2.82 -12.50
CA SER A 128 -4.45 2.88 -11.18
C SER A 128 -3.13 3.64 -11.24
N ARG A 129 -2.30 3.43 -12.27
CA ARG A 129 -1.03 4.16 -12.46
C ARG A 129 -1.29 5.65 -12.66
N LYS A 130 -2.11 6.03 -13.65
CA LYS A 130 -2.44 7.43 -13.95
C LYS A 130 -2.98 8.17 -12.72
N LEU A 131 -3.94 7.57 -12.02
CA LEU A 131 -4.53 8.17 -10.82
C LEU A 131 -3.53 8.22 -9.65
N THR A 132 -2.55 7.30 -9.59
CA THR A 132 -1.47 7.39 -8.60
C THR A 132 -0.50 8.54 -8.90
N GLU A 133 -0.11 8.73 -10.17
CA GLU A 133 0.69 9.90 -10.61
C GLU A 133 -0.05 11.22 -10.28
N ILE A 134 -1.32 11.31 -10.67
CA ILE A 134 -2.19 12.45 -10.38
C ILE A 134 -2.33 12.69 -8.86
N LEU A 135 -2.55 11.64 -8.06
CA LEU A 135 -2.77 11.78 -6.61
C LEU A 135 -1.53 12.32 -5.90
N VAL A 136 -0.32 11.89 -6.31
CA VAL A 136 0.94 12.48 -5.82
C VAL A 136 1.05 13.95 -6.19
N ASP A 137 0.76 14.30 -7.45
CA ASP A 137 0.87 15.68 -7.92
C ASP A 137 -0.17 16.61 -7.24
N VAL A 138 -1.44 16.21 -7.09
CA VAL A 138 -2.45 17.03 -6.37
C VAL A 138 -2.16 17.13 -4.87
N ILE A 139 -1.61 16.10 -4.21
CA ILE A 139 -1.22 16.24 -2.80
C ILE A 139 -0.03 17.18 -2.67
N SER A 140 0.89 17.18 -3.63
CA SER A 140 2.03 18.12 -3.67
C SER A 140 1.54 19.56 -3.80
N PHE A 141 0.63 19.86 -4.74
CA PHE A 141 -0.04 21.17 -4.80
C PHE A 141 -0.77 21.53 -3.50
N LYS A 142 -1.51 20.60 -2.90
CA LYS A 142 -2.26 20.83 -1.64
C LYS A 142 -1.36 21.15 -0.45
N THR A 143 -0.17 20.56 -0.36
CA THR A 143 0.66 20.57 0.86
C THR A 143 1.92 21.43 0.79
N LEU A 144 2.42 21.68 -0.42
CA LEU A 144 3.64 22.46 -0.65
C LEU A 144 3.34 23.77 -1.37
N SER A 145 2.40 23.80 -2.32
CA SER A 145 2.37 24.87 -3.34
C SER A 145 0.99 25.17 -3.94
N ASN A 146 0.02 25.63 -3.14
CA ASN A 146 -1.36 25.89 -3.61
C ASN A 146 -1.56 27.32 -4.18
N GLU A 147 -0.63 27.78 -5.01
CA GLU A 147 -0.64 29.14 -5.57
C GLU A 147 -0.43 29.12 -7.08
N GLU A 148 -1.04 30.09 -7.77
CA GLU A 148 -1.09 30.17 -9.25
C GLU A 148 0.28 30.08 -9.94
N PRO A 149 1.37 30.72 -9.44
CA PRO A 149 2.70 30.59 -10.05
C PRO A 149 3.21 29.15 -10.12
N TYR A 150 2.91 28.31 -9.12
CA TYR A 150 3.37 26.92 -9.10
C TYR A 150 2.58 26.04 -10.08
N PHE A 151 1.27 26.27 -10.23
CA PHE A 151 0.48 25.61 -11.28
C PHE A 151 0.99 26.01 -12.67
N ARG A 152 1.28 27.31 -12.89
CA ARG A 152 1.86 27.78 -14.15
C ARG A 152 3.22 27.16 -14.44
N HIS A 153 4.13 27.18 -13.46
CA HIS A 153 5.44 26.57 -13.57
C HIS A 153 5.38 25.07 -13.90
N PHE A 154 4.54 24.30 -13.19
CA PHE A 154 4.35 22.87 -13.47
C PHE A 154 3.89 22.60 -14.92
N MET A 155 2.92 23.38 -15.40
CA MET A 155 2.37 23.21 -16.75
C MET A 155 3.41 23.58 -17.83
N LEU A 156 4.13 24.69 -17.65
CA LEU A 156 5.19 25.13 -18.58
C LEU A 156 6.34 24.13 -18.67
N VAL A 157 6.86 23.64 -17.54
CA VAL A 157 7.96 22.66 -17.55
C VAL A 157 7.51 21.31 -18.14
N THR A 158 6.24 20.92 -17.93
CA THR A 158 5.66 19.73 -18.56
C THR A 158 5.60 19.87 -20.08
N GLU A 159 5.16 21.03 -20.58
CA GLU A 159 5.15 21.31 -22.01
C GLU A 159 6.56 21.41 -22.61
N LEU A 160 7.50 22.07 -21.91
CA LEU A 160 8.91 22.15 -22.31
C LEU A 160 9.53 20.76 -22.47
N LYS A 161 9.24 19.82 -21.55
CA LYS A 161 9.66 18.42 -21.67
C LYS A 161 9.07 17.76 -22.92
N ARG A 162 7.80 18.01 -23.23
CA ARG A 162 7.12 17.45 -24.42
C ARG A 162 7.76 17.98 -25.71
N LYS A 163 7.98 19.30 -25.81
CA LYS A 163 8.60 19.96 -26.96
C LYS A 163 10.04 19.53 -27.17
N ARG A 164 10.85 19.48 -26.11
CA ARG A 164 12.23 18.96 -26.16
C ARG A 164 12.30 17.50 -26.60
N LYS A 165 11.37 16.64 -26.16
CA LYS A 165 11.31 15.25 -26.66
C LYS A 165 10.99 15.23 -28.16
N LEU A 166 9.95 15.95 -28.60
CA LEU A 166 9.58 16.00 -30.02
C LEU A 166 10.73 16.51 -30.92
N PHE A 167 11.45 17.54 -30.46
CA PHE A 167 12.63 18.05 -31.16
C PHE A 167 13.77 17.03 -31.22
N GLN A 168 14.00 16.28 -30.13
CA GLN A 168 14.97 15.19 -30.13
C GLN A 168 14.54 14.04 -31.04
N ASP A 169 13.26 13.69 -31.09
CA ASP A 169 12.72 12.66 -31.98
C ASP A 169 12.91 13.07 -33.46
N PHE A 170 12.66 14.35 -33.80
CA PHE A 170 12.96 14.92 -35.13
C PHE A 170 14.44 14.77 -35.49
N LYS A 171 15.34 15.15 -34.58
CA LYS A 171 16.79 15.04 -34.80
C LYS A 171 17.28 13.60 -34.91
N THR A 172 16.69 12.68 -34.13
CA THR A 172 17.19 11.29 -33.98
C THR A 172 16.64 10.35 -35.06
N TYR A 173 15.33 10.43 -35.33
CA TYR A 173 14.63 9.49 -36.21
C TYR A 173 14.34 10.06 -37.60
N HIS A 174 14.39 11.38 -37.77
CA HIS A 174 14.09 12.06 -39.03
C HIS A 174 15.26 12.93 -39.54
N ALA A 175 16.39 12.92 -38.84
CA ALA A 175 17.62 13.67 -39.15
C ALA A 175 17.41 15.17 -39.43
N CYS A 176 16.35 15.78 -38.89
CA CYS A 176 15.94 17.15 -39.19
C CYS A 176 15.87 18.02 -37.94
N THR A 177 15.97 19.34 -38.14
CA THR A 177 15.83 20.36 -37.10
C THR A 177 14.69 21.29 -37.45
N SER A 178 13.75 21.50 -36.52
CA SER A 178 12.66 22.46 -36.69
C SER A 178 12.94 23.74 -35.92
N GLU A 179 13.17 24.84 -36.64
CA GLU A 179 13.35 26.18 -36.05
C GLU A 179 12.12 26.63 -35.26
N ASN A 180 10.91 26.29 -35.73
CA ASN A 180 9.66 26.54 -35.01
C ASN A 180 9.61 25.82 -33.65
N LEU A 181 10.08 24.57 -33.56
CA LEU A 181 10.19 23.88 -32.27
C LEU A 181 11.27 24.49 -31.37
N LEU A 182 12.39 24.95 -31.94
CA LEU A 182 13.44 25.65 -31.18
C LEU A 182 12.94 26.99 -30.62
N PHE A 183 12.20 27.76 -31.43
CA PHE A 183 11.55 28.99 -30.99
C PHE A 183 10.60 28.72 -29.81
N GLN A 184 9.69 27.74 -29.94
CA GLN A 184 8.75 27.36 -28.87
C GLN A 184 9.47 26.86 -27.60
N ILE A 185 10.59 26.15 -27.73
CA ILE A 185 11.42 25.73 -26.59
C ILE A 185 12.04 26.95 -25.91
N SER A 186 12.61 27.89 -26.67
CA SER A 186 13.22 29.12 -26.15
C SER A 186 12.18 30.03 -25.46
N ASP A 187 10.98 30.11 -26.00
CA ASP A 187 9.89 30.93 -25.46
C ASP A 187 9.39 30.37 -24.11
N LEU A 188 9.15 29.05 -24.05
CA LEU A 188 8.82 28.36 -22.79
C LEU A 188 9.93 28.50 -21.73
N GLU A 189 11.20 28.47 -22.14
CA GLU A 189 12.34 28.71 -21.23
C GLU A 189 12.35 30.14 -20.68
N LYS A 190 12.02 31.15 -21.50
CA LYS A 190 11.87 32.55 -21.04
C LYS A 190 10.70 32.69 -20.06
N GLU A 191 9.54 32.12 -20.38
CA GLU A 191 8.37 32.13 -19.47
C GLU A 191 8.70 31.47 -18.13
N ILE A 192 9.37 30.31 -18.14
CA ILE A 192 9.79 29.62 -16.91
C ILE A 192 10.77 30.49 -16.11
N ASN A 193 11.80 31.04 -16.76
CA ASN A 193 12.80 31.89 -16.10
C ASN A 193 12.19 33.15 -15.48
N ALA A 194 11.17 33.74 -16.12
CA ALA A 194 10.43 34.88 -15.57
C ALA A 194 9.60 34.53 -14.32
N LEU A 195 9.23 33.26 -14.13
CA LEU A 195 8.50 32.78 -12.95
C LEU A 195 9.40 32.39 -11.78
N LEU A 196 10.65 31.97 -12.02
CA LEU A 196 11.54 31.49 -10.95
C LEU A 196 11.68 32.46 -9.75
N PRO A 197 11.75 33.80 -9.93
CA PRO A 197 11.80 34.75 -8.81
C PRO A 197 10.53 34.79 -7.94
N LEU A 198 9.41 34.24 -8.41
CA LEU A 198 8.12 34.18 -7.70
C LEU A 198 7.92 32.85 -6.95
N LEU A 199 8.90 31.95 -6.99
CA LEU A 199 8.80 30.59 -6.43
C LEU A 199 9.79 30.39 -5.30
N ASP A 200 9.32 29.91 -4.16
CA ASP A 200 10.16 29.41 -3.07
C ASP A 200 10.69 28.02 -3.48
N PRO A 201 12.03 27.83 -3.60
CA PRO A 201 12.61 26.54 -3.98
C PRO A 201 12.22 25.38 -3.08
N THR A 202 11.91 25.62 -1.79
CA THR A 202 11.51 24.56 -0.85
C THR A 202 10.12 23.98 -1.15
N ASN A 203 9.27 24.77 -1.82
CA ASN A 203 7.92 24.39 -2.23
C ASN A 203 7.86 23.83 -3.67
N VAL A 204 8.97 23.90 -4.41
CA VAL A 204 9.06 23.38 -5.79
C VAL A 204 9.42 21.88 -5.78
N TRP A 205 8.42 21.04 -5.96
CA TRP A 205 8.53 19.58 -5.94
C TRP A 205 8.68 18.93 -7.33
N CYS A 206 8.29 19.63 -8.39
CA CYS A 206 8.12 19.07 -9.73
C CYS A 206 9.40 19.01 -10.56
N VAL A 207 10.46 19.72 -10.17
CA VAL A 207 11.74 19.83 -10.88
C VAL A 207 12.91 19.57 -9.95
N ARG A 208 14.07 19.22 -10.52
CA ARG A 208 15.31 19.14 -9.74
C ARG A 208 15.85 20.54 -9.47
N LEU A 209 16.18 20.81 -8.21
CA LEU A 209 17.03 21.94 -7.85
C LEU A 209 18.47 21.69 -8.32
N HIS A 210 19.18 22.78 -8.61
CA HIS A 210 20.62 22.78 -8.88
C HIS A 210 21.42 22.67 -7.56
N LYS A 211 22.75 22.48 -7.67
CA LYS A 211 23.63 22.31 -6.48
C LYS A 211 23.70 23.55 -5.58
N ASP A 212 23.46 24.73 -6.15
CA ASP A 212 23.37 26.03 -5.47
C ASP A 212 21.99 26.29 -4.84
N GLY A 213 21.04 25.36 -4.96
CA GLY A 213 19.66 25.50 -4.49
C GLY A 213 18.71 26.20 -5.47
N SER A 214 19.20 26.69 -6.62
CA SER A 214 18.34 27.34 -7.62
C SER A 214 17.38 26.35 -8.29
N ILE A 215 16.22 26.84 -8.74
CA ILE A 215 15.17 26.03 -9.35
C ILE A 215 15.56 25.67 -10.79
N GLY A 216 15.68 24.37 -11.08
CA GLY A 216 15.99 23.88 -12.42
C GLY A 216 14.77 23.63 -13.30
N ILE A 217 15.00 23.45 -14.60
CA ILE A 217 13.94 23.32 -15.62
C ILE A 217 13.69 21.88 -16.10
N ARG A 218 14.11 20.87 -15.31
CA ARG A 218 13.97 19.45 -15.63
C ARG A 218 13.05 18.76 -14.63
N LEU A 219 11.93 18.23 -15.11
CA LEU A 219 10.99 17.47 -14.28
C LEU A 219 11.68 16.31 -13.53
N THR A 220 11.31 16.15 -12.27
CA THR A 220 11.68 15.02 -11.41
C THR A 220 11.05 13.71 -11.90
N SER A 221 11.64 12.57 -11.51
CA SER A 221 10.98 11.26 -11.70
C SER A 221 9.75 11.15 -10.80
N PHE A 222 8.83 10.23 -11.10
CA PHE A 222 7.73 9.94 -10.16
C PHE A 222 8.25 9.48 -8.80
N GLU A 223 9.34 8.70 -8.77
CA GLU A 223 9.95 8.24 -7.52
C GLU A 223 10.44 9.41 -6.66
N ASP A 224 11.09 10.41 -7.26
CA ASP A 224 11.53 11.63 -6.56
C ASP A 224 10.33 12.40 -5.99
N ARG A 225 9.25 12.56 -6.77
CA ARG A 225 8.01 13.23 -6.31
C ARG A 225 7.35 12.46 -5.16
N LEU A 226 7.28 11.13 -5.26
CA LEU A 226 6.77 10.28 -4.20
C LEU A 226 7.60 10.40 -2.93
N LYS A 227 8.95 10.39 -3.03
CA LYS A 227 9.86 10.58 -1.89
C LYS A 227 9.62 11.93 -1.20
N ASN A 228 9.38 12.99 -1.95
CA ASN A 228 9.08 14.32 -1.40
C ASN A 228 7.72 14.34 -0.66
N ILE A 229 6.69 13.67 -1.19
CA ILE A 229 5.35 13.74 -0.60
C ILE A 229 5.08 12.73 0.52
N LEU A 230 5.82 11.61 0.58
CA LEU A 230 5.66 10.54 1.58
C LEU A 230 5.50 11.05 3.04
N PRO A 231 6.30 12.04 3.54
CA PRO A 231 6.13 12.59 4.89
C PRO A 231 4.76 13.24 5.14
N HIS A 232 4.11 13.76 4.10
CA HIS A 232 2.85 14.50 4.17
C HIS A 232 1.61 13.60 3.94
N LEU A 233 1.80 12.35 3.50
CA LEU A 233 0.71 11.40 3.28
C LEU A 233 0.12 10.87 4.60
N ASN A 234 -1.20 10.89 4.71
CA ASN A 234 -1.92 10.22 5.79
C ASN A 234 -1.97 8.68 5.59
N SER A 235 -2.45 7.93 6.58
CA SER A 235 -2.50 6.46 6.51
C SER A 235 -3.31 5.91 5.33
N ASP A 236 -4.42 6.57 4.98
CA ASP A 236 -5.31 6.15 3.89
C ASP A 236 -4.61 6.34 2.55
N GLN A 237 -4.00 7.51 2.35
CA GLN A 237 -3.22 7.86 1.16
C GLN A 237 -1.99 6.98 0.99
N ARG A 238 -1.31 6.61 2.08
CA ARG A 238 -0.19 5.66 2.05
C ARG A 238 -0.62 4.25 1.67
N LEU A 239 -1.80 3.80 2.11
CA LEU A 239 -2.35 2.52 1.68
C LEU A 239 -2.85 2.54 0.23
N ALA A 240 -3.30 3.69 -0.27
CA ALA A 240 -3.74 3.84 -1.66
C ALA A 240 -2.57 4.00 -2.67
N ILE A 241 -1.54 4.78 -2.34
CA ILE A 241 -0.37 5.04 -3.21
C ILE A 241 0.71 3.96 -3.05
N GLY A 242 0.91 3.49 -1.81
CA GLY A 242 2.07 2.71 -1.41
C GLY A 242 3.00 3.46 -0.46
N ASP A 243 3.72 2.69 0.34
CA ASP A 243 4.71 3.17 1.31
C ASP A 243 6.14 3.30 0.73
N SER A 244 6.34 2.85 -0.51
CA SER A 244 7.60 2.89 -1.24
C SER A 244 7.32 3.00 -2.74
N TYR A 245 8.36 3.00 -3.58
CA TYR A 245 8.20 2.96 -5.03
C TYR A 245 7.70 1.59 -5.56
N GLN A 246 7.84 0.51 -4.78
CA GLN A 246 7.59 -0.85 -5.26
C GLN A 246 6.12 -1.10 -5.68
N PRO A 247 5.08 -0.62 -4.97
CA PRO A 247 3.69 -0.73 -5.43
C PRO A 247 3.45 -0.04 -6.77
N PHE A 248 3.96 1.17 -6.96
CA PHE A 248 3.88 1.87 -8.24
C PHE A 248 4.64 1.12 -9.35
N SER A 249 5.83 0.60 -9.04
CA SER A 249 6.61 -0.19 -9.99
C SER A 249 5.88 -1.45 -10.43
N LYS A 250 5.15 -2.14 -9.53
CA LYS A 250 4.32 -3.31 -9.90
C LYS A 250 3.14 -2.93 -10.78
N ILE A 251 2.46 -1.81 -10.50
CA ILE A 251 1.36 -1.34 -11.36
C ILE A 251 1.91 -0.92 -12.73
N SER A 252 3.11 -0.33 -12.79
CA SER A 252 3.74 0.05 -14.06
C SER A 252 4.30 -1.13 -14.85
N SER A 253 4.73 -2.22 -14.23
CA SER A 253 5.22 -3.41 -14.96
C SER A 253 4.11 -4.09 -15.75
N ASN A 254 2.87 -4.06 -15.26
CA ASN A 254 1.67 -4.56 -15.95
C ASN A 254 1.36 -3.81 -17.27
N LEU A 255 2.06 -2.71 -17.57
CA LEU A 255 1.94 -1.98 -18.84
C LEU A 255 3.02 -2.39 -19.86
N HIS A 256 3.84 -3.37 -19.52
CA HIS A 256 4.88 -3.93 -20.37
C HIS A 256 4.63 -5.43 -20.59
N PRO A 257 5.05 -6.01 -21.73
CA PRO A 257 4.93 -7.44 -21.97
C PRO A 257 5.64 -8.25 -20.88
N SER A 258 4.88 -8.98 -20.08
CA SER A 258 5.39 -9.82 -18.98
C SER A 258 5.87 -11.18 -19.49
N ILE A 259 6.84 -11.15 -20.40
CA ILE A 259 7.44 -12.35 -21.01
C ILE A 259 8.49 -12.92 -20.04
N GLY A 260 8.10 -13.95 -19.28
CA GLY A 260 8.97 -14.67 -18.34
C GLY A 260 8.59 -14.52 -16.86
N ASP A 261 7.71 -13.57 -16.50
CA ASP A 261 7.19 -13.40 -15.14
C ASP A 261 5.66 -13.59 -15.14
N VAL A 262 5.24 -14.85 -15.13
CA VAL A 262 3.82 -15.24 -15.18
C VAL A 262 3.26 -15.30 -13.74
N ASP A 263 2.50 -14.28 -13.33
CA ASP A 263 1.80 -14.32 -12.03
C ASP A 263 0.61 -15.30 -12.08
N TYR A 264 0.91 -16.57 -11.82
CA TYR A 264 -0.02 -17.70 -11.74
C TYR A 264 -1.15 -17.55 -10.71
N ARG A 265 -1.12 -16.48 -9.89
CA ARG A 265 -2.12 -16.19 -8.85
C ARG A 265 -3.19 -15.20 -9.30
N VAL A 266 -3.10 -14.64 -10.50
CA VAL A 266 -4.10 -13.71 -11.04
C VAL A 266 -5.44 -14.42 -11.21
N ASN A 267 -6.47 -13.87 -10.56
CA ASN A 267 -7.84 -14.41 -10.54
C ASN A 267 -8.86 -13.27 -10.44
N MET A 268 -10.17 -13.57 -10.46
CA MET A 268 -11.21 -12.53 -10.41
C MET A 268 -11.12 -11.61 -9.17
N LYS A 269 -10.66 -12.11 -8.00
CA LYS A 269 -10.45 -11.25 -6.82
C LYS A 269 -9.30 -10.27 -7.02
N THR A 270 -8.33 -10.60 -7.87
CA THR A 270 -7.27 -9.66 -8.28
C THR A 270 -7.84 -8.57 -9.18
N VAL A 271 -8.71 -8.91 -10.15
CA VAL A 271 -9.41 -7.94 -11.00
C VAL A 271 -10.27 -6.99 -10.14
N ASP A 272 -11.08 -7.54 -9.23
CA ASP A 272 -11.92 -6.78 -8.30
C ASP A 272 -11.09 -5.85 -7.39
N ALA A 273 -9.94 -6.30 -6.90
CA ALA A 273 -9.04 -5.47 -6.11
C ALA A 273 -8.49 -4.27 -6.91
N HIS A 274 -8.08 -4.46 -8.16
CA HIS A 274 -7.64 -3.38 -9.05
C HIS A 274 -8.79 -2.42 -9.43
N TYR A 275 -10.00 -2.94 -9.60
CA TYR A 275 -11.22 -2.16 -9.81
C TYR A 275 -11.49 -1.22 -8.62
N MET A 276 -11.58 -1.79 -7.41
CA MET A 276 -11.78 -1.03 -6.17
C MET A 276 -10.65 -0.01 -5.94
N HIS A 277 -9.40 -0.39 -6.21
CA HIS A 277 -8.24 0.50 -6.06
C HIS A 277 -8.34 1.75 -6.94
N THR A 278 -8.75 1.59 -8.20
CA THR A 278 -9.00 2.71 -9.13
C THR A 278 -10.02 3.70 -8.56
N GLY A 279 -11.16 3.19 -8.06
CA GLY A 279 -12.19 4.03 -7.45
C GLY A 279 -11.77 4.69 -6.13
N ILE A 280 -10.94 4.03 -5.31
CA ILE A 280 -10.35 4.60 -4.09
C ILE A 280 -9.39 5.75 -4.42
N LEU A 281 -8.54 5.58 -5.43
CA LEU A 281 -7.63 6.64 -5.90
C LEU A 281 -8.44 7.85 -6.39
N ALA A 282 -9.46 7.64 -7.24
CA ALA A 282 -10.35 8.70 -7.71
C ALA A 282 -11.02 9.46 -6.55
N ALA A 283 -11.56 8.74 -5.55
CA ALA A 283 -12.15 9.36 -4.35
C ALA A 283 -11.14 10.21 -3.56
N HIS A 284 -9.89 9.75 -3.40
CA HIS A 284 -8.85 10.54 -2.74
C HIS A 284 -8.49 11.80 -3.54
N ILE A 285 -8.33 11.71 -4.86
CA ILE A 285 -8.05 12.87 -5.72
C ILE A 285 -9.17 13.92 -5.57
N LEU A 286 -10.44 13.51 -5.72
CA LEU A 286 -11.60 14.39 -5.60
C LEU A 286 -11.67 15.13 -4.25
N VAL A 287 -11.35 14.44 -3.15
CA VAL A 287 -11.29 15.04 -1.81
C VAL A 287 -10.11 16.01 -1.68
N VAL A 288 -8.95 15.71 -2.27
CA VAL A 288 -7.79 16.63 -2.29
C VAL A 288 -8.06 17.88 -3.12
N ILE A 289 -8.61 17.74 -4.33
CA ILE A 289 -8.95 18.88 -5.22
C ILE A 289 -9.94 19.82 -4.53
N LYS A 290 -10.91 19.28 -3.79
CA LYS A 290 -11.87 20.09 -3.04
C LYS A 290 -11.20 20.97 -1.96
N ILE A 291 -10.14 20.47 -1.35
CA ILE A 291 -9.33 21.22 -0.37
C ILE A 291 -8.50 22.30 -1.08
N ILE A 292 -7.86 21.97 -2.22
CA ILE A 292 -7.14 22.92 -3.09
C ILE A 292 -8.03 24.12 -3.46
N LEU A 293 -9.29 23.86 -3.83
CA LEU A 293 -10.30 24.87 -4.19
C LEU A 293 -10.93 25.61 -3.00
N GLY A 294 -10.53 25.31 -1.75
CA GLY A 294 -11.03 25.95 -0.54
C GLY A 294 -12.54 25.74 -0.27
N LYS A 295 -13.17 24.69 -0.81
CA LYS A 295 -14.63 24.51 -0.74
C LYS A 295 -15.07 23.67 0.46
N LYS A 296 -16.08 24.15 1.19
CA LYS A 296 -16.68 23.46 2.35
C LYS A 296 -17.17 22.03 2.00
N PRO A 297 -17.10 21.04 2.94
CA PRO A 297 -17.43 19.64 2.68
C PRO A 297 -18.94 19.36 2.56
N ARG A 298 -19.59 19.89 1.50
CA ARG A 298 -21.00 19.63 1.14
C ARG A 298 -21.14 18.71 -0.09
N GLY A 299 -22.32 18.13 -0.31
CA GLY A 299 -22.62 17.25 -1.45
C GLY A 299 -21.88 15.90 -1.40
N PHE A 300 -21.91 15.17 -2.52
CA PHE A 300 -21.34 13.83 -2.68
C PHE A 300 -19.85 13.73 -2.29
N VAL A 301 -18.98 14.62 -2.78
CA VAL A 301 -17.55 14.65 -2.36
C VAL A 301 -17.40 15.01 -0.87
N GLY A 302 -18.38 15.71 -0.28
CA GLY A 302 -18.44 15.92 1.18
C GLY A 302 -18.75 14.64 1.95
N GLN A 303 -19.57 13.75 1.39
CA GLN A 303 -19.84 12.41 1.96
C GLN A 303 -18.58 11.54 1.87
N LEU A 304 -17.86 11.53 0.75
CA LEU A 304 -16.57 10.81 0.61
C LEU A 304 -15.54 11.28 1.65
N SER A 305 -15.37 12.60 1.82
CA SER A 305 -14.48 13.17 2.84
C SER A 305 -14.87 12.75 4.26
N ARG A 306 -16.16 12.63 4.55
CA ARG A 306 -16.66 12.11 5.83
C ARG A 306 -16.35 10.63 6.03
N ILE A 307 -16.58 9.80 5.01
CA ILE A 307 -16.28 8.36 5.03
C ILE A 307 -14.80 8.12 5.35
N PHE A 308 -13.87 8.82 4.70
CA PHE A 308 -12.43 8.71 5.02
C PHE A 308 -12.11 9.15 6.46
N LYS A 309 -12.73 10.25 6.95
CA LYS A 309 -12.49 10.73 8.31
C LYS A 309 -13.03 9.79 9.40
N GLU A 310 -14.15 9.14 9.16
CA GLU A 310 -14.82 8.25 10.13
C GLU A 310 -14.26 6.82 10.08
N ASN A 311 -13.76 6.37 8.93
CA ASN A 311 -13.24 5.02 8.75
C ASN A 311 -11.87 4.83 9.44
N LYS A 312 -11.87 4.12 10.58
CA LYS A 312 -10.64 3.78 11.33
C LYS A 312 -9.85 2.62 10.73
N TYR A 313 -10.41 1.86 9.78
CA TYR A 313 -9.78 0.64 9.25
C TYR A 313 -8.43 0.90 8.57
N PRO A 314 -8.25 1.86 7.64
CA PRO A 314 -6.97 2.06 6.98
C PRO A 314 -5.89 2.51 7.97
N ARG A 315 -6.22 3.38 8.93
CA ARG A 315 -5.30 3.78 10.01
C ARG A 315 -4.85 2.60 10.87
N ASN A 316 -5.76 1.67 11.19
CA ASN A 316 -5.44 0.47 11.96
C ASN A 316 -4.57 -0.50 11.15
N LEU A 317 -4.95 -0.79 9.89
CA LEU A 317 -4.21 -1.66 8.97
C LEU A 317 -2.78 -1.12 8.71
N TYR A 318 -2.67 0.19 8.46
CA TYR A 318 -1.38 0.87 8.29
C TYR A 318 -0.50 0.73 9.53
N LYS A 319 -1.06 0.93 10.73
CA LYS A 319 -0.33 0.77 12.00
C LYS A 319 0.09 -0.68 12.21
N GLN A 320 -0.76 -1.65 11.87
CA GLN A 320 -0.45 -3.08 11.99
C GLN A 320 0.70 -3.50 11.05
N LYS A 321 0.66 -3.08 9.77
CA LYS A 321 1.70 -3.41 8.78
C LYS A 321 3.03 -2.70 9.02
N ASN A 322 3.02 -1.39 9.25
CA ASN A 322 4.24 -0.57 9.24
C ASN A 322 4.78 -0.19 10.62
N LYS A 323 3.95 -0.28 11.67
CA LYS A 323 4.30 0.11 13.04
C LYS A 323 3.82 -0.92 14.09
N PRO A 324 4.04 -2.23 13.88
CA PRO A 324 3.59 -3.24 14.84
C PRO A 324 4.23 -3.04 16.23
N PRO A 325 3.54 -3.44 17.31
CA PRO A 325 3.96 -3.26 18.70
C PRO A 325 5.00 -4.30 19.14
N ILE A 326 5.96 -4.59 18.28
CA ILE A 326 7.10 -5.51 18.47
C ILE A 326 8.23 -4.77 19.19
N LYS A 327 8.89 -5.45 20.14
CA LYS A 327 10.06 -4.95 20.90
C LYS A 327 11.29 -5.84 20.68
N ILE A 328 12.47 -5.32 21.04
CA ILE A 328 13.72 -6.10 21.03
C ILE A 328 13.57 -7.31 21.94
N GLY A 329 13.86 -8.47 21.37
CA GLY A 329 13.79 -9.77 21.99
C GLY A 329 12.44 -10.46 21.93
N ASP A 330 11.40 -9.84 21.36
CA ASP A 330 10.16 -10.58 21.08
C ASP A 330 10.40 -11.64 20.00
N PHE A 331 9.64 -12.74 20.07
CA PHE A 331 9.68 -13.82 19.10
C PHE A 331 8.72 -13.51 17.96
N VAL A 332 9.21 -13.66 16.73
CA VAL A 332 8.54 -13.26 15.50
C VAL A 332 8.65 -14.35 14.44
N ILE A 333 7.76 -14.32 13.46
CA ILE A 333 7.88 -15.09 12.21
C ILE A 333 8.35 -14.12 11.14
N ALA A 334 9.46 -14.46 10.48
CA ALA A 334 9.99 -13.75 9.32
C ALA A 334 10.26 -14.79 8.22
N TYR A 335 9.75 -14.56 7.01
CA TYR A 335 9.88 -15.48 5.87
C TYR A 335 9.48 -16.96 6.15
N ASN A 336 8.51 -17.16 7.05
CA ASN A 336 7.99 -18.44 7.57
C ASN A 336 8.85 -19.15 8.65
N ASP A 337 9.97 -18.55 9.06
CA ASP A 337 10.83 -19.11 10.10
C ASP A 337 10.72 -18.34 11.42
N LEU A 338 10.95 -19.06 12.53
CA LEU A 338 10.93 -18.48 13.86
C LEU A 338 12.24 -17.73 14.13
N ALA A 339 12.12 -16.48 14.57
CA ALA A 339 13.24 -15.61 14.87
C ALA A 339 13.03 -14.80 16.16
N GLU A 340 14.11 -14.27 16.73
CA GLU A 340 14.10 -13.28 17.82
C GLU A 340 14.53 -11.91 17.29
N VAL A 341 13.80 -10.85 17.63
CA VAL A 341 14.17 -9.48 17.21
C VAL A 341 15.42 -9.01 17.96
N VAL A 342 16.50 -8.67 17.25
CA VAL A 342 17.74 -8.17 17.86
C VAL A 342 17.88 -6.64 17.78
N ALA A 343 17.32 -6.01 16.74
CA ALA A 343 17.29 -4.54 16.61
C ALA A 343 15.99 -4.04 15.96
N ILE A 344 15.67 -2.76 16.18
CA ILE A 344 14.54 -2.06 15.55
C ILE A 344 15.08 -0.80 14.88
N ASN A 345 14.93 -0.74 13.57
CA ASN A 345 15.37 0.38 12.75
C ASN A 345 14.14 1.21 12.32
N ILE A 346 14.30 2.52 12.12
CA ILE A 346 13.24 3.42 11.67
C ILE A 346 13.75 4.23 10.48
N SER A 347 13.06 4.16 9.34
CA SER A 347 13.43 4.92 8.14
C SER A 347 13.08 6.40 8.28
N LYS A 348 13.70 7.25 7.44
CA LYS A 348 13.36 8.69 7.34
C LYS A 348 11.88 8.97 7.00
N PHE A 349 11.15 7.97 6.48
CA PHE A 349 9.72 8.04 6.20
C PHE A 349 8.83 7.50 7.34
N GLY A 350 9.45 7.14 8.48
CA GLY A 350 8.79 6.69 9.69
C GLY A 350 8.31 5.24 9.67
N GLN A 351 8.80 4.40 8.75
CA GLN A 351 8.51 2.95 8.72
C GLN A 351 9.49 2.19 9.61
N LYS A 352 9.03 1.12 10.25
CA LYS A 352 9.92 0.22 10.98
C LYS A 352 10.50 -0.87 10.07
N SER A 353 11.74 -1.26 10.33
CA SER A 353 12.28 -2.57 10.00
C SER A 353 12.85 -3.24 11.25
N PHE A 354 12.99 -4.56 11.21
CA PHE A 354 13.47 -5.37 12.32
C PHE A 354 14.66 -6.17 11.84
N ARG A 355 15.79 -6.08 12.56
CA ARG A 355 16.83 -7.10 12.46
C ARG A 355 16.39 -8.27 13.33
N VAL A 356 16.36 -9.45 12.74
CA VAL A 356 15.92 -10.68 13.40
C VAL A 356 17.04 -11.70 13.36
N ARG A 357 17.14 -12.53 14.40
CA ARG A 357 18.04 -13.67 14.47
C ARG A 357 17.22 -14.95 14.35
N PHE A 358 17.49 -15.76 13.33
CA PHE A 358 16.80 -17.04 13.14
C PHE A 358 17.11 -17.98 14.31
N LEU A 359 16.07 -18.68 14.79
CA LEU A 359 16.18 -19.64 15.90
C LEU A 359 16.20 -21.09 15.40
N GLU A 360 15.62 -21.35 14.23
CA GLU A 360 15.79 -22.62 13.51
C GLU A 360 17.17 -22.69 12.81
N LYS A 361 17.28 -23.54 11.79
CA LYS A 361 18.42 -23.56 10.87
C LYS A 361 18.52 -22.21 10.13
N GLU A 362 19.75 -21.76 9.88
CA GLU A 362 20.01 -20.59 9.03
C GLU A 362 19.39 -20.80 7.63
N PRO A 363 18.54 -19.89 7.12
CA PRO A 363 17.83 -20.09 5.84
C PRO A 363 18.79 -20.07 4.64
N LEU A 364 19.93 -19.38 4.78
CA LEU A 364 21.05 -19.40 3.85
C LEU A 364 22.35 -19.64 4.64
N PRO A 365 23.39 -20.27 4.04
CA PRO A 365 24.65 -20.53 4.73
C PRO A 365 25.28 -19.27 5.33
N ASN A 366 25.61 -19.31 6.62
CA ASN A 366 26.17 -18.21 7.42
C ASN A 366 25.22 -17.02 7.68
N MET A 367 23.93 -17.13 7.34
CA MET A 367 22.94 -16.07 7.54
C MET A 367 22.16 -16.24 8.84
N ARG A 368 22.81 -15.90 9.97
CA ARG A 368 22.19 -15.96 11.31
C ARG A 368 21.22 -14.83 11.61
N GLU A 369 21.47 -13.66 11.02
CA GLU A 369 20.66 -12.46 11.19
C GLU A 369 20.39 -11.81 9.84
N ASP A 370 19.20 -11.22 9.68
CA ASP A 370 18.81 -10.46 8.49
C ASP A 370 17.84 -9.33 8.88
N GLU A 371 17.62 -8.35 8.00
CA GLU A 371 16.77 -7.18 8.21
C GLU A 371 15.54 -7.15 7.30
N PHE A 372 14.35 -7.14 7.92
CA PHE A 372 13.08 -7.14 7.21
C PHE A 372 12.24 -5.89 7.48
N PRO A 373 11.61 -5.28 6.45
CA PRO A 373 10.54 -4.30 6.63
C PRO A 373 9.41 -4.88 7.48
N ALA A 374 8.79 -4.05 8.33
CA ALA A 374 7.80 -4.49 9.33
C ALA A 374 6.64 -5.33 8.76
N GLN A 375 6.24 -5.11 7.51
CA GLN A 375 5.16 -5.85 6.87
C GLN A 375 5.45 -7.35 6.65
N TYR A 376 6.73 -7.76 6.69
CA TYR A 376 7.17 -9.16 6.56
C TYR A 376 7.50 -9.83 7.90
N VAL A 377 7.27 -9.13 9.03
CA VAL A 377 7.62 -9.61 10.37
C VAL A 377 6.36 -9.65 11.23
N HIS A 378 5.90 -10.87 11.53
CA HIS A 378 4.70 -11.08 12.33
C HIS A 378 5.06 -11.39 13.78
N LEU A 379 4.46 -10.67 14.73
CA LEU A 379 4.63 -10.98 16.15
C LEU A 379 4.04 -12.36 16.44
N TYR A 380 4.89 -13.28 16.90
CA TYR A 380 4.45 -14.60 17.33
C TYR A 380 4.17 -14.60 18.84
N GLN A 381 5.18 -14.26 19.65
CA GLN A 381 5.05 -14.29 21.11
C GLN A 381 5.94 -13.25 21.78
N LYS A 382 5.39 -12.50 22.74
CA LYS A 382 6.16 -11.50 23.49
C LYS A 382 7.07 -12.17 24.51
N ARG A 383 8.40 -11.93 24.43
CA ARG A 383 9.37 -12.50 25.39
C ARG A 383 9.09 -12.02 26.81
N SER A 384 8.66 -10.77 26.96
CA SER A 384 8.25 -10.19 28.25
C SER A 384 7.11 -10.96 28.93
N VAL A 385 6.15 -11.49 28.16
CA VAL A 385 5.02 -12.28 28.69
C VAL A 385 5.49 -13.67 29.12
N LEU A 386 6.21 -14.40 28.26
CA LEU A 386 6.75 -15.73 28.61
C LEU A 386 7.70 -15.66 29.82
N THR A 387 8.60 -14.68 29.85
CA THR A 387 9.55 -14.49 30.96
C THR A 387 8.82 -14.21 32.27
N LYS A 388 7.70 -13.49 32.24
CA LYS A 388 6.85 -13.26 33.41
C LYS A 388 6.18 -14.56 33.87
N GLN A 389 5.53 -15.28 32.98
CA GLN A 389 4.84 -16.55 33.28
C GLN A 389 5.81 -17.61 33.86
N VAL A 390 7.00 -17.76 33.26
CA VAL A 390 8.03 -18.69 33.76
C VAL A 390 8.52 -18.29 35.15
N ARG A 391 8.70 -16.99 35.44
CA ARG A 391 9.04 -16.52 36.79
C ARG A 391 7.92 -16.79 37.80
N GLU A 392 6.67 -16.63 37.42
CA GLU A 392 5.51 -16.87 38.29
C GLU A 392 5.39 -18.36 38.66
N ILE A 393 5.61 -19.26 37.70
CA ILE A 393 5.67 -20.71 37.95
C ILE A 393 6.86 -21.05 38.87
N LEU A 394 8.07 -20.61 38.53
CA LEU A 394 9.28 -20.90 39.34
C LEU A 394 9.18 -20.36 40.76
N LYS A 395 8.56 -19.20 40.98
CA LYS A 395 8.32 -18.65 42.33
C LYS A 395 7.25 -19.40 43.12
N LYS A 396 6.27 -20.00 42.44
CA LYS A 396 5.26 -20.83 43.09
C LYS A 396 5.87 -22.14 43.58
N ASP A 397 6.73 -22.75 42.76
CA ASP A 397 7.34 -24.04 43.05
C ASP A 397 8.63 -23.92 43.88
N THR A 398 9.28 -22.75 43.90
CA THR A 398 10.52 -22.49 44.66
C THR A 398 10.66 -21.00 45.05
N PRO A 399 10.00 -20.53 46.13
CA PRO A 399 9.90 -19.10 46.46
C PRO A 399 11.23 -18.36 46.62
N ASP A 400 12.22 -18.99 47.26
CA ASP A 400 13.51 -18.40 47.60
C ASP A 400 14.57 -18.50 46.50
N LEU A 401 14.22 -19.07 45.34
CA LEU A 401 15.16 -19.27 44.24
C LEU A 401 15.59 -17.92 43.64
N LYS A 402 16.88 -17.57 43.77
CA LYS A 402 17.48 -16.43 43.05
C LYS A 402 17.51 -16.71 41.55
N ILE A 403 16.51 -16.20 40.82
CA ILE A 403 16.36 -16.47 39.39
C ILE A 403 17.23 -15.53 38.55
N ASP A 404 18.28 -16.09 37.92
CA ASP A 404 19.09 -15.39 36.92
C ASP A 404 18.29 -15.18 35.62
N ASN A 405 18.13 -13.90 35.24
CA ASN A 405 17.42 -13.49 34.03
C ASN A 405 18.02 -14.06 32.74
N HIS A 406 19.35 -14.23 32.67
CA HIS A 406 20.00 -14.78 31.48
C HIS A 406 19.64 -16.26 31.29
N LYS A 407 19.63 -17.05 32.38
CA LYS A 407 19.14 -18.44 32.36
C LYS A 407 17.67 -18.53 31.95
N ILE A 408 16.78 -17.66 32.46
CA ILE A 408 15.37 -17.65 32.04
C ILE A 408 15.25 -17.37 30.54
N VAL A 409 15.92 -16.33 30.03
CA VAL A 409 15.82 -15.96 28.61
C VAL A 409 16.37 -17.08 27.71
N LYS A 410 17.47 -17.74 28.10
CA LYS A 410 17.99 -18.90 27.37
C LYS A 410 17.00 -20.08 27.40
N ALA A 411 16.43 -20.40 28.57
CA ALA A 411 15.44 -21.46 28.71
C ALA A 411 14.18 -21.18 27.87
N VAL A 412 13.62 -19.96 27.94
CA VAL A 412 12.47 -19.51 27.14
C VAL A 412 12.75 -19.63 25.64
N ARG A 413 13.95 -19.24 25.17
CA ARG A 413 14.37 -19.38 23.76
C ARG A 413 14.42 -20.86 23.33
N THR A 414 15.01 -21.73 24.17
CA THR A 414 15.04 -23.18 23.90
C THR A 414 13.64 -23.80 23.90
N SER A 415 12.79 -23.44 24.86
CA SER A 415 11.41 -23.95 24.95
C SER A 415 10.55 -23.51 23.77
N ILE A 416 10.63 -22.24 23.33
CA ILE A 416 9.81 -21.78 22.20
C ILE A 416 10.26 -22.42 20.88
N LEU A 417 11.57 -22.58 20.67
CA LEU A 417 12.11 -23.31 19.51
C LEU A 417 11.65 -24.78 19.52
N HIS A 418 11.73 -25.44 20.67
CA HIS A 418 11.28 -26.83 20.80
C HIS A 418 9.77 -27.00 20.58
N MET A 419 8.94 -26.11 21.12
CA MET A 419 7.49 -26.14 20.85
C MET A 419 7.19 -25.94 19.37
N TRP A 420 7.93 -25.04 18.73
CA TRP A 420 7.81 -24.71 17.31
C TRP A 420 8.19 -25.88 16.40
N SER A 421 9.33 -26.57 16.63
CA SER A 421 9.75 -27.70 15.78
C SER A 421 9.02 -29.01 16.09
N GLU A 422 8.93 -29.40 17.37
CA GLU A 422 8.51 -30.75 17.78
C GLU A 422 7.03 -30.87 18.17
N VAL A 423 6.43 -29.81 18.71
CA VAL A 423 5.11 -29.89 19.38
C VAL A 423 3.94 -29.49 18.46
N GLY A 424 4.23 -28.95 17.27
CA GLY A 424 3.21 -28.58 16.29
C GLY A 424 2.87 -27.08 16.23
N PHE A 425 3.64 -26.22 16.92
CA PHE A 425 3.34 -24.78 16.98
C PHE A 425 3.60 -24.06 15.65
N LYS A 426 4.51 -24.57 14.80
CA LYS A 426 4.72 -24.09 13.42
C LYS A 426 3.43 -24.26 12.60
N GLU A 427 2.83 -25.45 12.63
CA GLU A 427 1.59 -25.79 11.94
C GLU A 427 0.41 -24.93 12.41
N PHE A 428 0.25 -24.71 13.73
CA PHE A 428 -0.78 -23.82 14.27
C PHE A 428 -0.60 -22.37 13.81
N ALA A 429 0.63 -21.86 13.75
CA ALA A 429 0.90 -20.50 13.24
C ALA A 429 0.45 -20.34 11.78
N PHE A 430 0.72 -21.33 10.94
CA PHE A 430 0.27 -21.36 9.54
C PHE A 430 -1.19 -21.80 9.34
N GLY A 431 -1.91 -22.13 10.41
CA GLY A 431 -3.34 -22.51 10.37
C GLY A 431 -3.62 -23.97 10.00
N GLN A 432 -2.59 -24.81 9.95
CA GLN A 432 -2.69 -26.26 9.66
C GLN A 432 -3.11 -27.03 10.93
N ARG A 433 -4.30 -26.72 11.46
CA ARG A 433 -4.75 -27.16 12.80
C ARG A 433 -4.67 -28.68 13.02
N GLU A 434 -5.06 -29.48 12.04
CA GLU A 434 -5.04 -30.95 12.12
C GLU A 434 -3.61 -31.51 12.23
N GLN A 435 -2.67 -30.97 11.44
CA GLN A 435 -1.26 -31.38 11.48
C GLN A 435 -0.60 -30.97 12.81
N GLY A 436 -0.93 -29.78 13.33
CA GLY A 436 -0.50 -29.33 14.65
C GLY A 436 -1.01 -30.22 15.79
N ILE A 437 -2.31 -30.60 15.75
CA ILE A 437 -2.90 -31.53 16.73
C ILE A 437 -2.21 -32.90 16.66
N LYS A 438 -1.95 -33.43 15.46
CA LYS A 438 -1.24 -34.70 15.27
C LYS A 438 0.15 -34.68 15.88
N LYS A 439 0.98 -33.68 15.53
CA LYS A 439 2.33 -33.51 16.10
C LYS A 439 2.31 -33.39 17.63
N MET A 440 1.36 -32.63 18.18
CA MET A 440 1.22 -32.50 19.63
C MET A 440 0.86 -33.84 20.30
N GLY A 441 0.00 -34.65 19.66
CA GLY A 441 -0.32 -36.01 20.10
C GLY A 441 0.91 -36.94 20.09
N ASP A 442 1.65 -36.96 18.97
CA ASP A 442 2.87 -37.76 18.79
C ASP A 442 3.94 -37.37 19.83
N TYR A 443 4.10 -36.07 20.10
CA TYR A 443 5.01 -35.56 21.12
C TYR A 443 4.61 -36.00 22.54
N LEU A 444 3.32 -35.91 22.89
CA LEU A 444 2.81 -36.35 24.19
C LEU A 444 2.95 -37.87 24.38
N ALA A 445 2.78 -38.66 23.32
CA ALA A 445 3.02 -40.12 23.36
C ALA A 445 4.50 -40.43 23.66
N LYS A 446 5.44 -39.87 22.89
CA LYS A 446 6.89 -40.02 23.11
C LYS A 446 7.31 -39.57 24.51
N SER A 447 6.74 -38.47 25.01
CA SER A 447 7.02 -37.96 26.36
C SER A 447 6.55 -38.91 27.46
N LYS A 448 5.38 -39.56 27.29
CA LYS A 448 4.89 -40.61 28.22
C LYS A 448 5.80 -41.85 28.19
N GLU A 449 6.29 -42.27 27.04
CA GLU A 449 7.22 -43.40 26.93
C GLU A 449 8.57 -43.11 27.58
N MET A 450 9.19 -41.96 27.30
CA MET A 450 10.43 -41.55 27.96
C MET A 450 10.31 -41.49 29.49
N ARG A 451 9.15 -41.05 30.01
CA ARG A 451 8.87 -41.08 31.47
C ARG A 451 8.75 -42.50 32.01
N LYS A 452 8.12 -43.44 31.28
CA LYS A 452 8.06 -44.86 31.66
C LYS A 452 9.44 -45.53 31.67
N VAL A 453 10.33 -45.17 30.74
CA VAL A 453 11.71 -45.67 30.72
C VAL A 453 12.51 -45.12 31.91
N LYS A 454 12.42 -43.81 32.18
CA LYS A 454 13.09 -43.17 33.34
C LYS A 454 12.52 -43.57 34.71
N ALA A 455 11.35 -44.18 34.78
CA ALA A 455 10.78 -44.73 36.01
C ALA A 455 11.08 -46.23 36.20
N ARG A 456 11.83 -46.84 35.26
CA ARG A 456 12.33 -48.22 35.30
C ARG A 456 13.85 -48.28 35.44
N GLN A 457 14.50 -47.12 35.54
CA GLN A 457 15.90 -46.89 35.85
C GLN A 457 15.97 -46.21 37.23
#